data_AF-A0A251XPQ3-F1
#
_entry.id   AF-A0A251XPQ3-F1
#
_cell.length_a   1.000
_cell.length_b   1.000
_cell.length_c   1.000
_cell.angle_alpha   90.00
_cell.angle_beta   90.00
_cell.angle_gamma   90.00
#
_symmetry.space_group_name_H-M   'P 1'
#
loop_
_entity.id
_entity.type
_entity.pdbx_description
1 polymer ?
#
loop_
_entity_poly.entity_id
_entity_poly.type
_entity_poly.pdbx_seq_one_letter_code
_entity_poly.pdbx_strand_id
1 'polypeptide(L)'
;MGAQGALPVDAAGNPWSGSYVYNSGNLPLDLLYNVMLESTGRLQKCRIYEMTDNPVARATVAYLIVRDQAHENAYAKALETLGVDWGKLLPIPKTNAEQFPEVKKLVDLGLQSKQYSFDLDGKSEAGRIFQGTSPSKDGTDLTATEQAPVGVPSTIAPERLEEFAPGLDKDLLALIQETAERELAEVEAFYGPIAKA
;
A
#
# COMPACT_ATOMS: atom_id res chain seq x y z
N MET A 1 14.21 14.23 -14.34
CA MET A 1 15.18 14.77 -13.37
C MET A 1 14.59 14.52 -11.98
N GLY A 2 15.28 13.77 -11.12
CA GLY A 2 14.74 13.36 -9.81
C GLY A 2 15.56 13.79 -8.60
N ALA A 3 16.71 14.44 -8.78
CA ALA A 3 17.62 14.82 -7.68
C ALA A 3 17.96 13.64 -6.75
N GLN A 4 18.31 12.48 -7.32
CA GLN A 4 18.46 11.18 -6.64
C GLN A 4 17.23 10.67 -5.86
N GLY A 5 16.05 11.27 -6.09
CA GLY A 5 14.77 10.78 -5.61
C GLY A 5 14.12 9.74 -6.53
N ALA A 6 13.09 9.06 -6.00
CA ALA A 6 12.26 8.15 -6.78
C ALA A 6 11.46 8.92 -7.85
N LEU A 7 11.25 8.28 -9.00
CA LEU A 7 10.46 8.82 -10.11
C LEU A 7 9.25 7.92 -10.36
N PRO A 8 8.11 8.47 -10.85
CA PRO A 8 6.93 7.69 -11.22
C PRO A 8 7.15 7.01 -12.59
N VAL A 9 8.14 6.12 -12.66
CA VAL A 9 8.54 5.38 -13.85
C VAL A 9 8.68 3.89 -13.56
N ASP A 10 8.58 3.06 -14.58
CA ASP A 10 8.92 1.64 -14.48
C ASP A 10 10.44 1.41 -14.48
N ALA A 11 10.86 0.14 -14.35
CA ALA A 11 12.27 -0.25 -14.33
C ALA A 11 13.03 0.01 -15.65
N ALA A 12 12.32 0.29 -16.76
CA ALA A 12 12.88 0.68 -18.04
C ALA A 12 12.89 2.21 -18.24
N GLY A 13 12.37 2.98 -17.27
CA GLY A 13 12.31 4.43 -17.31
C GLY A 13 11.07 4.98 -18.02
N ASN A 14 10.08 4.16 -18.37
CA ASN A 14 8.83 4.65 -18.96
C ASN A 14 7.97 5.30 -17.87
N PRO A 15 7.40 6.49 -18.08
CA PRO A 15 6.48 7.12 -17.14
C PRO A 15 5.25 6.26 -16.89
N TRP A 16 4.79 6.23 -15.64
CA TRP A 16 3.47 5.70 -15.33
C TRP A 16 2.39 6.43 -16.15
N SER A 17 1.43 5.68 -16.67
CA SER A 17 0.37 6.20 -17.52
C SER A 17 -1.01 5.83 -16.97
N GLY A 18 -1.95 6.76 -17.07
CA GLY A 18 -3.36 6.51 -16.74
C GLY A 18 -3.98 5.39 -17.59
N SER A 19 -3.38 5.03 -18.72
CA SER A 19 -3.80 3.87 -19.53
C SER A 19 -3.60 2.52 -18.83
N TYR A 20 -2.89 2.47 -17.71
CA TYR A 20 -2.76 1.26 -16.89
C TYR A 20 -3.96 1.05 -15.95
N VAL A 21 -4.83 2.06 -15.81
CA VAL A 21 -6.05 1.95 -15.01
C VAL A 21 -7.12 1.23 -15.82
N TYR A 22 -7.73 0.22 -15.20
CA TYR A 22 -8.89 -0.48 -15.75
C TYR A 22 -10.11 -0.22 -14.89
N ASN A 23 -11.15 0.33 -15.51
CA ASN A 23 -12.46 0.55 -14.91
C ASN A 23 -13.48 0.41 -16.03
N SER A 24 -14.08 -0.76 -16.13
CA SER A 24 -15.08 -1.07 -17.15
C SER A 24 -16.48 -0.57 -16.76
N GLY A 25 -16.69 -0.24 -15.48
CA GLY A 25 -18.02 0.01 -14.92
C GLY A 25 -18.84 -1.27 -14.71
N ASN A 26 -18.25 -2.45 -14.96
CA ASN A 26 -18.88 -3.75 -14.72
C ASN A 26 -18.20 -4.43 -13.53
N LEU A 27 -18.93 -4.55 -12.42
CA LEU A 27 -18.39 -5.01 -11.14
C LEU A 27 -17.65 -6.37 -11.23
N PRO A 28 -18.22 -7.46 -11.78
CA PRO A 28 -17.50 -8.73 -11.90
C PRO A 28 -16.22 -8.62 -12.74
N LEU A 29 -16.27 -7.86 -13.84
CA LEU A 29 -15.12 -7.67 -14.73
C LEU A 29 -14.00 -6.88 -14.03
N ASP A 30 -14.35 -5.84 -13.28
CA ASP A 30 -13.40 -5.04 -12.51
C ASP A 30 -12.81 -5.84 -11.34
N LEU A 31 -13.61 -6.68 -10.65
CA LEU A 31 -13.11 -7.58 -9.60
C LEU A 31 -12.16 -8.66 -10.15
N LEU A 32 -12.49 -9.25 -11.31
CA LEU A 32 -11.60 -10.20 -11.99
C LEU A 32 -10.28 -9.53 -12.41
N TYR A 33 -10.37 -8.31 -12.92
CA TYR A 33 -9.19 -7.51 -13.24
C TYR A 33 -8.35 -7.26 -11.98
N ASN A 34 -8.97 -6.91 -10.85
CA ASN A 34 -8.26 -6.67 -9.60
C ASN A 34 -7.55 -7.93 -9.07
N VAL A 35 -8.17 -9.11 -9.16
CA VAL A 35 -7.49 -10.38 -8.83
C VAL A 35 -6.28 -10.59 -9.73
N MET A 36 -6.42 -10.38 -11.04
CA MET A 36 -5.30 -10.48 -12.01
C MET A 36 -4.18 -9.48 -11.70
N LEU A 37 -4.53 -8.25 -11.35
CA LEU A 37 -3.59 -7.19 -11.02
C LEU A 37 -2.76 -7.55 -9.78
N GLU A 38 -3.40 -7.97 -8.70
CA GLU A 38 -2.71 -8.37 -7.46
C GLU A 38 -1.87 -9.63 -7.66
N SER A 39 -2.39 -10.63 -8.39
CA SER A 39 -1.66 -11.84 -8.76
C SER A 39 -0.38 -11.53 -9.56
N THR A 40 -0.47 -10.59 -10.49
CA THR A 40 0.65 -10.14 -11.32
C THR A 40 1.65 -9.34 -10.50
N GLY A 41 1.16 -8.45 -9.62
CA GLY A 41 1.97 -7.70 -8.67
C GLY A 41 2.79 -8.63 -7.77
N ARG A 42 2.15 -9.64 -7.19
CA ARG A 42 2.80 -10.64 -6.33
C ARG A 42 3.89 -11.40 -7.06
N LEU A 43 3.62 -11.85 -8.29
CA LEU A 43 4.61 -12.51 -9.15
C LEU A 43 5.82 -11.61 -9.43
N GLN A 44 5.59 -10.35 -9.83
CA GLN A 44 6.67 -9.41 -10.12
C GLN A 44 7.50 -9.13 -8.87
N LYS A 45 6.86 -8.94 -7.72
CA LYS A 45 7.54 -8.71 -6.44
C LYS A 45 8.41 -9.91 -6.02
N CYS A 46 7.94 -11.14 -6.21
CA CYS A 46 8.76 -12.34 -5.99
C CYS A 46 10.03 -12.33 -6.86
N ARG A 47 9.90 -11.98 -8.14
CA ARG A 47 11.08 -11.87 -9.04
C ARG A 47 12.03 -10.75 -8.59
N ILE A 48 11.50 -9.58 -8.22
CA ILE A 48 12.30 -8.45 -7.71
C ILE A 48 13.07 -8.86 -6.44
N TYR A 49 12.42 -9.59 -5.53
CA TYR A 49 13.04 -10.09 -4.31
C TYR A 49 14.29 -10.94 -4.62
N GLU A 50 14.21 -11.79 -5.65
CA GLU A 50 15.33 -12.64 -6.09
C GLU A 50 16.43 -11.87 -6.83
N MET A 51 16.15 -10.66 -7.32
CA MET A 51 17.10 -9.82 -8.06
C MET A 51 18.01 -8.95 -7.17
N THR A 52 17.75 -8.91 -5.86
CA THR A 52 18.52 -8.08 -4.92
C THR A 52 18.74 -8.78 -3.59
N ASP A 53 19.84 -8.49 -2.92
CA ASP A 53 20.13 -8.86 -1.54
C ASP A 53 20.04 -7.65 -0.58
N ASN A 54 19.66 -6.46 -1.08
CA ASN A 54 19.54 -5.27 -0.25
C ASN A 54 18.46 -5.47 0.82
N PRO A 55 18.79 -5.35 2.12
CA PRO A 55 17.87 -5.70 3.21
C PRO A 55 16.65 -4.78 3.29
N VAL A 56 16.79 -3.50 2.92
CA VAL A 56 15.67 -2.54 2.91
C VAL A 56 14.70 -2.87 1.76
N ALA A 57 15.23 -3.15 0.58
CA ALA A 57 14.43 -3.58 -0.56
C ALA A 57 13.70 -4.90 -0.26
N ARG A 58 14.40 -5.90 0.29
CA ARG A 58 13.79 -7.19 0.66
C ARG A 58 12.73 -7.07 1.73
N ALA A 59 12.97 -6.33 2.81
CA ALA A 59 11.97 -6.11 3.86
C ALA A 59 10.70 -5.45 3.30
N THR A 60 10.87 -4.44 2.44
CA THR A 60 9.76 -3.72 1.81
C THR A 60 8.97 -4.62 0.86
N VAL A 61 9.66 -5.28 -0.06
CA VAL A 61 9.04 -6.16 -1.06
C VAL A 61 8.37 -7.37 -0.40
N ALA A 62 8.98 -7.96 0.63
CA ALA A 62 8.40 -9.08 1.38
C ALA A 62 7.09 -8.69 2.08
N TYR A 63 7.05 -7.50 2.70
CA TYR A 63 5.80 -6.98 3.26
C TYR A 63 4.72 -6.86 2.18
N LEU A 64 5.06 -6.27 1.04
CA LEU A 64 4.12 -6.08 -0.06
C LEU A 64 3.68 -7.39 -0.72
N ILE A 65 4.53 -8.44 -0.82
CA ILE A 65 4.13 -9.77 -1.30
C ILE A 65 2.99 -10.34 -0.44
N VAL A 66 3.08 -10.18 0.88
CA VAL A 66 2.06 -10.67 1.82
C VAL A 66 0.79 -9.82 1.76
N ARG A 67 0.92 -8.50 1.53
CA ARG A 67 -0.22 -7.61 1.34
C ARG A 67 -0.95 -7.85 0.02
N ASP A 68 -0.23 -8.08 -1.08
CA ASP A 68 -0.82 -8.46 -2.37
C ASP A 68 -1.68 -9.73 -2.22
N GLN A 69 -1.20 -10.73 -1.46
CA GLN A 69 -2.00 -11.94 -1.17
C GLN A 69 -3.26 -11.63 -0.38
N ALA A 70 -3.21 -10.70 0.58
CA ALA A 70 -4.40 -10.27 1.32
C ALA A 70 -5.43 -9.58 0.40
N HIS A 71 -4.96 -8.77 -0.56
CA HIS A 71 -5.83 -8.12 -1.54
C HIS A 71 -6.39 -9.12 -2.57
N GLU A 72 -5.57 -10.04 -3.08
CA GLU A 72 -6.00 -11.16 -3.93
C GLU A 72 -7.13 -11.92 -3.24
N ASN A 73 -6.94 -12.29 -1.97
CA ASN A 73 -7.96 -12.93 -1.15
C ASN A 73 -9.22 -12.06 -1.00
N ALA A 74 -9.09 -10.74 -0.85
CA ALA A 74 -10.24 -9.85 -0.69
C ALA A 74 -11.11 -9.80 -1.96
N TYR A 75 -10.50 -9.59 -3.12
CA TYR A 75 -11.23 -9.55 -4.39
C TYR A 75 -11.76 -10.93 -4.78
N ALA A 76 -10.99 -12.00 -4.52
CA ALA A 76 -11.46 -13.36 -4.70
C ALA A 76 -12.68 -13.67 -3.82
N LYS A 77 -12.67 -13.21 -2.56
CA LYS A 77 -13.79 -13.38 -1.64
C LYS A 77 -15.02 -12.60 -2.10
N ALA A 78 -14.85 -11.39 -2.62
CA ALA A 78 -15.96 -10.63 -3.21
C ALA A 78 -16.58 -11.38 -4.40
N LEU A 79 -15.78 -11.99 -5.27
CA LEU A 79 -16.26 -12.81 -6.38
C LEU A 79 -16.98 -14.10 -5.90
N GLU A 80 -16.54 -14.72 -4.78
CA GLU A 80 -17.26 -15.84 -4.17
C GLU A 80 -18.70 -15.44 -3.76
N THR A 81 -18.90 -14.20 -3.26
CA THR A 81 -20.26 -13.71 -2.94
C THR A 81 -21.17 -13.57 -4.16
N LEU A 82 -20.56 -13.49 -5.36
CA LEU A 82 -21.26 -13.46 -6.65
C LEU A 82 -21.39 -14.86 -7.29
N GLY A 83 -20.99 -15.92 -6.58
CA GLY A 83 -21.14 -17.31 -6.99
C GLY A 83 -19.93 -17.92 -7.71
N VAL A 84 -18.79 -17.24 -7.73
CA VAL A 84 -17.55 -17.82 -8.29
C VAL A 84 -17.01 -18.91 -7.36
N ASP A 85 -16.71 -20.09 -7.93
CA ASP A 85 -15.95 -21.15 -7.26
C ASP A 85 -14.57 -21.27 -7.89
N TRP A 86 -13.53 -21.01 -7.10
CA TRP A 86 -12.13 -21.06 -7.53
C TRP A 86 -11.60 -22.48 -7.71
N GLY A 87 -12.27 -23.51 -7.18
CA GLY A 87 -11.83 -24.90 -7.25
C GLY A 87 -10.44 -25.10 -6.65
N LYS A 88 -9.43 -25.28 -7.52
CA LYS A 88 -8.01 -25.48 -7.16
C LYS A 88 -7.08 -24.40 -7.73
N LEU A 89 -7.65 -23.34 -8.30
CA LEU A 89 -6.92 -22.35 -9.08
C LEU A 89 -6.06 -21.45 -8.20
N LEU A 90 -6.65 -20.84 -7.16
CA LEU A 90 -5.95 -19.98 -6.23
C LEU A 90 -4.93 -20.74 -5.35
N PRO A 91 -3.87 -20.07 -4.88
CA PRO A 91 -3.45 -18.71 -5.24
C PRO A 91 -2.83 -18.63 -6.65
N ILE A 92 -2.84 -17.44 -7.27
CA ILE A 92 -2.27 -17.21 -8.61
C ILE A 92 -1.10 -16.20 -8.55
N PRO A 93 0.09 -16.54 -9.10
CA PRO A 93 0.55 -17.90 -9.31
C PRO A 93 0.74 -18.64 -7.98
N LYS A 94 0.84 -19.96 -8.04
CA LYS A 94 1.37 -20.77 -6.93
C LYS A 94 2.86 -20.46 -6.79
N THR A 95 3.18 -19.53 -5.89
CA THR A 95 4.56 -19.13 -5.58
C THR A 95 5.19 -20.07 -4.56
N ASN A 96 6.50 -19.95 -4.37
CA ASN A 96 7.26 -20.46 -3.24
C ASN A 96 7.72 -19.31 -2.30
N ALA A 97 7.01 -18.18 -2.29
CA ALA A 97 7.40 -16.97 -1.56
C ALA A 97 7.57 -17.21 -0.06
N GLU A 98 6.89 -18.21 0.49
CA GLU A 98 6.99 -18.66 1.88
C GLU A 98 8.38 -19.24 2.23
N GLN A 99 9.25 -19.48 1.24
CA GLN A 99 10.65 -19.83 1.44
C GLN A 99 11.53 -18.59 1.69
N PHE A 100 11.06 -17.39 1.32
CA PHE A 100 11.77 -16.15 1.62
C PHE A 100 11.65 -15.85 3.11
N PRO A 101 12.77 -15.69 3.86
CA PRO A 101 12.72 -15.59 5.33
C PRO A 101 11.82 -14.46 5.85
N GLU A 102 11.86 -13.31 5.19
CA GLU A 102 11.08 -12.12 5.52
C GLU A 102 9.59 -12.34 5.26
N VAL A 103 9.23 -12.98 4.14
CA VAL A 103 7.83 -13.33 3.81
C VAL A 103 7.32 -14.37 4.80
N LYS A 104 8.11 -15.42 5.08
CA LYS A 104 7.76 -16.46 6.05
C LYS A 104 7.41 -15.85 7.41
N LYS A 105 8.26 -14.96 7.91
CA LYS A 105 8.03 -14.29 9.19
C LYS A 105 6.67 -13.55 9.22
N LEU A 106 6.31 -12.89 8.13
CA LEU A 106 5.06 -12.13 8.03
C LEU A 106 3.83 -13.04 7.85
N VAL A 107 3.97 -14.16 7.14
CA VAL A 107 2.93 -15.17 7.01
C VAL A 107 2.69 -15.92 8.33
N ASP A 108 3.74 -16.21 9.08
CA ASP A 108 3.66 -16.79 10.43
C ASP A 108 2.91 -15.85 11.41
N LEU A 109 2.90 -14.53 11.14
CA LEU A 109 2.09 -13.54 11.86
C LEU A 109 0.64 -13.43 11.34
N GLY A 110 0.29 -14.18 10.29
CA GLY A 110 -1.05 -14.22 9.69
C GLY A 110 -1.41 -13.01 8.84
N LEU A 111 -0.44 -12.18 8.43
CA LEU A 111 -0.74 -10.90 7.77
C LEU A 111 -1.42 -11.05 6.39
N GLN A 112 -1.26 -12.18 5.70
CA GLN A 112 -1.93 -12.51 4.44
C GLN A 112 -3.46 -12.64 4.59
N SER A 113 -3.95 -12.83 5.81
CA SER A 113 -5.38 -13.04 6.12
C SER A 113 -5.98 -11.88 6.90
N LYS A 114 -5.24 -10.78 7.05
CA LYS A 114 -5.67 -9.56 7.73
C LYS A 114 -5.95 -8.45 6.73
N GLN A 115 -7.10 -7.78 6.88
CA GLN A 115 -7.39 -6.53 6.20
C GLN A 115 -7.50 -5.40 7.21
N TYR A 116 -6.62 -4.41 7.08
CA TYR A 116 -6.68 -3.21 7.90
C TYR A 116 -7.76 -2.25 7.37
N SER A 117 -8.51 -1.64 8.28
CA SER A 117 -9.37 -0.52 7.95
C SER A 117 -8.57 0.79 8.02
N PHE A 118 -8.58 1.56 6.94
CA PHE A 118 -8.04 2.94 6.89
C PHE A 118 -9.17 3.98 7.02
N ASP A 119 -10.30 3.57 7.60
CA ASP A 119 -11.45 4.42 7.85
C ASP A 119 -11.41 4.96 9.28
N LEU A 120 -11.31 6.29 9.40
CA LEU A 120 -11.23 7.02 10.66
C LEU A 120 -12.50 6.89 11.51
N ASP A 121 -13.66 6.75 10.87
CA ASP A 121 -14.95 6.76 11.56
C ASP A 121 -15.48 5.34 11.84
N GLY A 122 -14.79 4.30 11.38
CA GLY A 122 -15.19 2.90 11.58
C GLY A 122 -16.50 2.51 10.89
N LYS A 123 -16.86 3.17 9.79
CA LYS A 123 -18.04 2.92 8.95
C LYS A 123 -17.82 1.85 7.88
N SER A 124 -16.58 1.41 7.66
CA SER A 124 -16.23 0.41 6.66
C SER A 124 -17.03 -0.89 6.83
N GLU A 125 -17.73 -1.30 5.76
CA GLU A 125 -18.47 -2.56 5.72
C GLU A 125 -17.67 -3.72 5.11
N ALA A 126 -16.37 -3.52 4.84
CA ALA A 126 -15.52 -4.50 4.17
C ALA A 126 -15.52 -5.88 4.86
N GLY A 127 -15.60 -5.91 6.19
CA GLY A 127 -15.67 -7.14 6.98
C GLY A 127 -16.92 -8.00 6.74
N ARG A 128 -17.97 -7.46 6.12
CA ARG A 128 -19.13 -8.27 5.68
C ARG A 128 -18.77 -9.24 4.55
N ILE A 129 -17.78 -8.88 3.74
CA ILE A 129 -17.25 -9.70 2.64
C ILE A 129 -15.97 -10.41 3.09
N PHE A 130 -15.02 -9.68 3.66
CA PHE A 130 -13.71 -10.18 4.09
C PHE A 130 -13.80 -10.90 5.44
N GLN A 131 -14.34 -12.12 5.44
CA GLN A 131 -14.50 -12.96 6.62
C GLN A 131 -14.57 -14.46 6.26
N GLY A 132 -14.40 -15.31 7.27
CA GLY A 132 -14.41 -16.77 7.11
C GLY A 132 -13.17 -17.28 6.39
N THR A 133 -13.22 -18.51 5.87
CA THR A 133 -12.03 -19.16 5.32
C THR A 133 -11.46 -18.44 4.09
N SER A 134 -10.14 -18.35 4.05
CA SER A 134 -9.35 -17.81 2.94
C SER A 134 -9.68 -18.52 1.61
N PRO A 135 -9.96 -17.78 0.52
CA PRO A 135 -10.25 -18.39 -0.79
C PRO A 135 -9.03 -19.12 -1.38
N SER A 136 -7.83 -18.80 -0.89
CA SER A 136 -6.59 -19.53 -1.24
C SER A 136 -6.50 -20.92 -0.59
N LYS A 137 -7.43 -21.29 0.30
CA LYS A 137 -7.47 -22.60 1.00
C LYS A 137 -6.16 -22.94 1.72
N ASP A 138 -5.53 -21.91 2.28
CA ASP A 138 -4.26 -21.97 3.04
C ASP A 138 -4.44 -22.39 4.51
N GLY A 139 -5.68 -22.74 4.91
CA GLY A 139 -6.00 -23.14 6.28
C GLY A 139 -6.22 -21.99 7.26
N THR A 140 -6.28 -20.75 6.78
CA THR A 140 -6.52 -19.56 7.60
C THR A 140 -7.91 -18.97 7.40
N ASP A 141 -8.37 -18.22 8.40
CA ASP A 141 -9.58 -17.40 8.31
C ASP A 141 -9.22 -15.92 8.14
N LEU A 142 -10.02 -15.22 7.35
CA LEU A 142 -9.92 -13.80 7.05
C LEU A 142 -10.43 -12.95 8.21
N THR A 143 -9.74 -11.86 8.52
CA THR A 143 -10.09 -10.92 9.58
C THR A 143 -9.98 -9.47 9.10
N ALA A 144 -11.00 -8.65 9.39
CA ALA A 144 -11.05 -7.22 9.01
C ALA A 144 -11.37 -6.30 10.21
N THR A 145 -10.86 -6.64 11.39
CA THR A 145 -11.21 -6.00 12.65
C THR A 145 -10.20 -4.96 13.12
N GLU A 146 -9.02 -4.90 12.50
CA GLU A 146 -7.92 -4.03 12.92
C GLU A 146 -7.94 -2.71 12.13
N GLN A 147 -7.65 -1.60 12.82
CA GLN A 147 -7.39 -0.30 12.19
C GLN A 147 -6.01 -0.27 11.52
N ALA A 148 -5.74 0.80 10.77
CA ALA A 148 -4.45 1.04 10.17
C ALA A 148 -3.31 0.85 11.19
N PRO A 149 -2.23 0.13 10.85
CA PRO A 149 -1.10 -0.05 11.75
C PRO A 149 -0.46 1.31 12.07
N VAL A 150 0.09 1.45 13.28
CA VAL A 150 0.71 2.70 13.80
C VAL A 150 1.82 3.23 12.88
N GLY A 151 2.41 2.36 12.06
CA GLY A 151 3.49 2.72 11.14
C GLY A 151 4.83 2.89 11.87
N VAL A 152 5.79 3.51 11.17
CA VAL A 152 7.11 3.84 11.69
C VAL A 152 7.45 5.29 11.32
N PRO A 153 8.34 5.97 12.05
CA PRO A 153 8.78 7.31 11.67
C PRO A 153 9.36 7.34 10.25
N SER A 154 9.00 8.37 9.49
CA SER A 154 9.61 8.65 8.19
C SER A 154 10.90 9.44 8.40
N THR A 155 11.98 9.01 7.74
CA THR A 155 13.28 9.70 7.79
C THR A 155 13.45 10.57 6.55
N ILE A 156 13.71 11.86 6.74
CA ILE A 156 14.04 12.77 5.64
C ILE A 156 15.42 12.38 5.08
N ALA A 157 15.52 12.31 3.75
CA ALA A 157 16.77 12.00 3.08
C ALA A 157 17.86 13.06 3.40
N PRO A 158 19.14 12.67 3.47
CA PRO A 158 20.22 13.64 3.66
C PRO A 158 20.31 14.60 2.48
N GLU A 159 20.81 15.81 2.74
CA GLU A 159 21.10 16.81 1.70
C GLU A 159 22.09 16.25 0.67
N ARG A 160 21.86 16.59 -0.59
CA ARG A 160 22.66 16.21 -1.75
C ARG A 160 23.09 17.46 -2.50
N LEU A 161 24.25 18.00 -2.12
CA LEU A 161 24.78 19.24 -2.68
C LEU A 161 25.06 19.11 -4.18
N GLU A 162 25.47 17.92 -4.63
CA GLU A 162 25.68 17.60 -6.05
C GLU A 162 24.39 17.63 -6.87
N GLU A 163 23.23 17.45 -6.24
CA GLU A 163 21.90 17.54 -6.86
C GLU A 163 21.24 18.92 -6.64
N PHE A 164 21.93 19.83 -5.93
CA PHE A 164 21.38 21.11 -5.48
C PHE A 164 20.07 20.94 -4.66
N ALA A 165 19.99 19.86 -3.88
CA ALA A 165 18.78 19.49 -3.12
C ALA A 165 19.08 19.37 -1.61
N PRO A 166 18.36 20.11 -0.74
CA PRO A 166 17.26 21.02 -1.05
C PRO A 166 17.71 22.39 -1.61
N GLY A 167 19.03 22.65 -1.65
CA GLY A 167 19.58 23.88 -2.24
C GLY A 167 19.39 25.12 -1.37
N LEU A 168 19.25 24.93 -0.05
CA LEU A 168 18.99 26.01 0.91
C LEU A 168 20.28 26.43 1.61
N ASP A 169 20.52 27.73 1.68
CA ASP A 169 21.54 28.30 2.57
C ASP A 169 20.98 28.53 3.98
N LYS A 170 21.84 29.02 4.89
CA LYS A 170 21.47 29.24 6.29
C LYS A 170 20.34 30.26 6.45
N ASP A 171 20.30 31.28 5.60
CA ASP A 171 19.32 32.36 5.70
C ASP A 171 17.95 31.86 5.24
N LEU A 172 17.90 31.09 4.15
CA LEU A 172 16.67 30.44 3.68
C LEU A 172 16.16 29.39 4.67
N LEU A 173 17.04 28.58 5.27
CA LEU A 173 16.65 27.61 6.30
C LEU A 173 16.02 28.29 7.51
N ALA A 174 16.56 29.44 7.95
CA ALA A 174 16.00 30.19 9.08
C ALA A 174 14.58 30.71 8.77
N LEU A 175 14.35 31.23 7.56
CA LEU A 175 13.02 31.70 7.13
C LEU A 175 11.99 30.56 7.02
N ILE A 176 12.42 29.37 6.57
CA ILE A 176 11.56 28.18 6.54
C ILE A 176 11.20 27.75 7.96
N GLN A 177 12.16 27.73 8.87
CA GLN A 177 11.91 27.38 10.27
C GLN A 177 10.95 28.37 10.94
N GLU A 178 11.12 29.68 10.70
CA GLU A 178 10.18 30.70 11.18
C GLU A 178 8.76 30.50 10.62
N THR A 179 8.64 30.12 9.35
CA THR A 179 7.34 29.84 8.73
C THR A 179 6.68 28.63 9.37
N ALA A 180 7.43 27.54 9.59
CA ALA A 180 6.93 26.34 10.25
C ALA A 180 6.46 26.62 11.69
N GLU A 181 7.20 27.44 12.44
CA GLU A 181 6.82 27.86 13.80
C GLU A 181 5.52 28.69 13.79
N ARG A 182 5.34 29.56 12.79
CA ARG A 182 4.10 30.34 12.63
C ARG A 182 2.90 29.46 12.26
N GLU A 183 3.07 28.42 11.44
CA GLU A 183 1.99 27.49 11.09
C GLU A 183 1.55 26.63 12.27
N LEU A 184 2.48 26.28 13.16
CA LEU A 184 2.20 25.50 14.37
C LEU A 184 1.64 26.35 15.52
N ALA A 185 1.78 27.68 15.46
CA ALA A 185 1.20 28.56 16.44
C ALA A 185 -0.34 28.55 16.34
N GLU A 186 -1.02 28.45 17.48
CA GLU A 186 -2.47 28.61 17.50
C GLU A 186 -2.85 30.00 16.99
N VAL A 187 -3.62 30.05 15.90
CA VAL A 187 -4.17 31.30 15.39
C VAL A 187 -5.41 31.63 16.22
N GLU A 188 -5.33 32.65 17.09
CA GLU A 188 -6.53 33.31 17.62
C GLU A 188 -7.26 34.02 16.46
N ALA A 189 -8.09 33.27 15.73
CA ALA A 189 -8.95 33.84 14.71
C ALA A 189 -10.07 34.62 15.41
N PHE A 190 -9.84 35.91 15.66
CA PHE A 190 -10.90 36.82 16.09
C PHE A 190 -11.79 37.14 14.88
N TYR A 191 -12.71 36.24 14.55
CA TYR A 191 -13.82 36.62 13.67
C TYR A 191 -14.69 37.60 14.46
N GLY A 192 -14.66 38.88 14.05
CA GLY A 192 -15.58 39.89 14.56
C GLY A 192 -17.04 39.41 14.42
N PRO A 193 -17.96 39.92 15.26
CA PRO A 193 -19.32 39.40 15.33
C PRO A 193 -19.99 39.42 13.95
N ILE A 194 -20.44 38.25 13.50
CA ILE A 194 -21.35 38.15 12.35
C ILE A 194 -22.66 38.79 12.81
N ALA A 195 -22.93 40.02 12.36
CA ALA A 195 -24.21 40.66 12.60
C ALA A 195 -25.31 39.73 12.11
N LYS A 196 -26.21 39.32 13.02
CA LYS A 196 -27.43 38.60 12.64
C LYS A 196 -28.29 39.55 11.79
N ALA A 197 -28.51 39.17 10.53
CA ALA A 197 -29.61 39.70 9.72
C ALA A 197 -30.90 38.91 10.01
#